data_AF-A0A7Y5QH56-F1
#
_entry.id   AF-A0A7Y5QH56-F1
#
_cell.length_a   1.000
_cell.length_b   1.000
_cell.length_c   1.000
_cell.angle_alpha   90.00
_cell.angle_beta   90.00
_cell.angle_gamma   90.00
#
_symmetry.space_group_name_H-M   'P 1'
#
loop_
_entity.id
_entity.type
_entity.pdbx_description
1 polymer ?
#
loop_
_entity_poly.entity_id
_entity_poly.type
_entity_poly.pdbx_seq_one_letter_code
_entity_poly.pdbx_strand_id
1 'polypeptide(L)'
;MALAGDHVVVKATNSAGQVKQFAAGDIIAVDLPVGIDQYDVSGFGDAMHNVINGQMNLTVGLRGYLTLTADTGTHTVLRDVYQQGKKVTLEVQVGNNAAPVVGDPKFTGEFYVDSYVPVIETGKAIQFVARLRPATGTAPIWTTV
;
A
#
# COMPACT_ATOMS: atom_id res chain seq x y z
N MET A 1 -1.54 -9.73 -7.29
CA MET A 1 -0.52 -9.63 -8.35
C MET A 1 0.65 -8.89 -7.73
N ALA A 2 1.78 -9.58 -7.54
CA ALA A 2 2.96 -9.00 -6.90
C ALA A 2 3.77 -8.23 -7.95
N LEU A 3 3.91 -6.93 -7.77
CA LEU A 3 4.77 -6.07 -8.61
C LEU A 3 6.13 -5.90 -7.90
N ALA A 4 7.24 -6.16 -8.59
CA ALA A 4 8.61 -6.18 -8.02
C ALA A 4 9.62 -5.48 -8.95
N GLY A 5 10.63 -4.81 -8.38
CA GLY A 5 11.79 -4.27 -9.11
C GLY A 5 11.78 -2.75 -9.32
N ASP A 6 12.72 -2.26 -10.14
CA ASP A 6 12.95 -0.84 -10.50
C ASP A 6 11.74 -0.15 -11.18
N HIS A 7 10.69 -0.92 -11.42
CA HIS A 7 9.44 -0.52 -12.08
C HIS A 7 8.34 -0.17 -11.08
N VAL A 8 8.58 -0.31 -9.78
CA VAL A 8 7.61 0.02 -8.72
C VAL A 8 8.23 1.00 -7.74
N VAL A 9 7.60 2.16 -7.60
CA VAL A 9 7.98 3.13 -6.57
C VAL A 9 6.90 3.16 -5.51
N VAL A 10 7.30 2.89 -4.27
CA VAL A 10 6.41 2.92 -3.11
C VAL A 10 6.75 4.11 -2.25
N LYS A 11 5.73 4.88 -1.88
CA LYS A 11 5.82 5.99 -0.94
C LYS A 11 4.85 5.77 0.19
N ALA A 12 5.27 6.11 1.40
CA ALA A 12 4.43 6.07 2.59
C ALA A 12 4.66 7.31 3.44
N THR A 13 3.62 7.77 4.13
CA THR A 13 3.79 8.85 5.12
C THR A 13 4.54 8.34 6.35
N ASN A 14 5.45 9.15 6.89
CA ASN A 14 6.09 8.87 8.18
C ASN A 14 5.18 9.32 9.34
N SER A 15 5.64 9.09 10.58
CA SER A 15 4.91 9.47 11.79
C SER A 15 4.68 10.99 11.93
N ALA A 16 5.45 11.82 11.21
CA ALA A 16 5.29 13.27 11.12
C ALA A 16 4.32 13.72 10.00
N GLY A 17 3.71 12.78 9.26
CA GLY A 17 2.76 13.07 8.18
C GLY A 17 3.41 13.46 6.85
N GLN A 18 4.71 13.25 6.68
CA GLN A 18 5.45 13.56 5.45
C GLN A 18 5.50 12.33 4.55
N VAL A 19 5.18 12.48 3.27
CA VAL A 19 5.32 11.39 2.27
C VAL A 19 6.80 11.14 2.02
N LYS A 20 7.24 9.89 2.22
CA LYS A 20 8.62 9.45 2.01
C LYS A 20 8.64 8.33 0.98
N GLN A 21 9.55 8.44 0.03
CA GLN A 21 9.80 7.41 -0.96
C GLN A 21 10.82 6.40 -0.41
N PHE A 22 10.51 5.11 -0.54
CA PHE A 22 11.47 4.06 -0.21
C PHE A 22 12.55 3.95 -1.29
N ALA A 23 13.75 3.54 -0.90
CA ALA A 23 14.85 3.40 -1.85
C ALA A 23 14.55 2.30 -2.89
N ALA A 24 15.11 2.46 -4.10
CA ALA A 24 14.98 1.46 -5.15
C ALA A 24 15.58 0.12 -4.66
N GLY A 25 14.82 -0.96 -4.82
CA GLY A 25 15.22 -2.30 -4.37
C GLY A 25 14.86 -2.64 -2.92
N ASP A 26 14.42 -1.68 -2.10
CA ASP A 26 13.99 -1.96 -0.72
C ASP A 26 12.66 -2.73 -0.69
N ILE A 27 11.80 -2.52 -1.68
CA ILE A 27 10.52 -3.22 -1.80
C ILE A 27 10.68 -4.37 -2.79
N ILE A 28 10.32 -5.56 -2.33
CA ILE A 28 10.37 -6.80 -3.09
C ILE A 28 9.03 -7.08 -3.76
N ALA A 29 7.93 -6.83 -3.05
CA ALA A 29 6.60 -7.07 -3.58
C ALA A 29 5.57 -6.16 -2.93
N VAL A 30 4.60 -5.72 -3.75
CA VAL A 30 3.38 -5.07 -3.30
C VAL A 30 2.19 -5.86 -3.83
N ASP A 31 1.30 -6.24 -2.93
CA ASP A 31 0.02 -6.90 -3.24
C ASP A 31 -1.11 -5.89 -3.06
N LEU A 32 -1.59 -5.35 -4.19
CA LEU A 32 -2.72 -4.43 -4.24
C LEU A 32 -4.03 -5.20 -4.49
N PRO A 33 -5.03 -5.11 -3.60
CA PRO A 33 -6.36 -5.65 -3.86
C PRO A 33 -7.08 -4.80 -4.92
N VAL A 34 -7.79 -5.46 -5.84
CA VAL A 34 -8.45 -4.82 -7.00
C VAL A 34 -9.99 -4.90 -6.95
N GLY A 35 -10.59 -5.22 -5.81
CA GLY A 35 -12.04 -5.41 -5.70
C GLY A 35 -12.62 -4.86 -4.40
N ILE A 36 -13.71 -4.10 -4.51
CA ILE A 36 -14.54 -3.67 -3.38
C ILE A 36 -15.74 -4.61 -3.33
N ASP A 37 -16.16 -5.03 -2.14
CA ASP A 37 -17.40 -5.79 -1.98
C ASP A 37 -18.60 -4.90 -2.32
N GLN A 38 -19.52 -5.40 -3.14
CA GLN A 38 -20.72 -4.70 -3.57
C GLN A 38 -21.92 -5.61 -3.35
N TYR A 39 -22.89 -5.13 -2.57
CA TYR A 39 -24.18 -5.79 -2.41
C TYR A 39 -25.12 -5.32 -3.50
N ASP A 40 -25.57 -6.25 -4.33
CA ASP A 40 -26.66 -6.00 -5.26
C ASP A 40 -27.98 -5.85 -4.49
N VAL A 41 -28.64 -4.70 -4.65
CA VAL A 41 -29.96 -4.38 -4.10
C VAL A 41 -30.97 -4.05 -5.20
N SER A 42 -30.73 -4.56 -6.41
CA SER A 42 -31.66 -4.53 -7.53
C SER A 42 -32.98 -5.17 -7.09
N GLY A 43 -34.00 -4.34 -6.85
CA GLY A 43 -35.27 -4.72 -6.23
C GLY A 43 -35.80 -3.72 -5.20
N PHE A 44 -34.95 -2.86 -4.63
CA PHE A 44 -35.34 -1.78 -3.69
C PHE A 44 -35.40 -0.40 -4.36
N GLY A 45 -36.00 -0.30 -5.55
CA GLY A 45 -36.18 0.94 -6.30
C GLY A 45 -36.46 0.70 -7.79
N ASP A 46 -36.95 1.72 -8.49
CA ASP A 46 -37.38 1.66 -9.90
C ASP A 46 -36.21 1.59 -10.92
N ALA A 47 -35.02 1.19 -10.47
CA ALA A 47 -33.81 1.11 -11.28
C ALA A 47 -33.40 -0.35 -11.54
N MET A 48 -32.99 -0.63 -12.78
CA MET A 48 -32.63 -1.98 -13.27
C MET A 48 -31.39 -2.59 -12.59
N HIS A 49 -30.50 -1.77 -12.02
CA HIS A 49 -29.33 -2.24 -11.27
C HIS A 49 -28.98 -1.26 -10.16
N ASN A 50 -29.09 -1.68 -8.89
CA ASN A 50 -28.67 -0.89 -7.74
C ASN A 50 -27.66 -1.68 -6.92
N VAL A 51 -26.54 -1.05 -6.56
CA VAL A 51 -25.55 -1.63 -5.66
C VAL A 51 -25.35 -0.74 -4.44
N ILE A 52 -25.21 -1.36 -3.27
CA ILE A 52 -24.72 -0.72 -2.05
C ILE A 52 -23.30 -1.23 -1.82
N ASN A 53 -22.35 -0.32 -1.64
CA ASN A 53 -20.98 -0.72 -1.30
C ASN A 53 -20.99 -1.44 0.05
N GLY A 54 -20.42 -2.65 0.07
CA GLY A 54 -20.21 -3.42 1.28
C GLY A 54 -19.11 -2.85 2.16
N GLN A 55 -18.82 -3.51 3.27
CA GLN A 55 -17.75 -3.09 4.16
C GLN A 55 -16.40 -3.20 3.43
N MET A 56 -15.68 -2.08 3.32
CA MET A 56 -14.41 -2.05 2.61
C MET A 56 -13.34 -2.86 3.36
N ASN A 57 -13.01 -4.04 2.83
CA ASN A 57 -11.92 -4.89 3.31
C ASN A 57 -10.82 -5.02 2.25
N LEU A 58 -10.11 -3.91 2.02
CA LEU A 58 -9.00 -3.83 1.06
C LEU A 58 -7.66 -3.90 1.80
N THR A 59 -7.24 -5.11 2.16
CA THR A 59 -5.93 -5.30 2.80
C THR A 59 -4.81 -5.27 1.75
N VAL A 60 -3.85 -4.35 1.90
CA VAL A 60 -2.64 -4.26 1.09
C VAL A 60 -1.51 -5.05 1.74
N GLY A 61 -0.81 -5.86 0.94
CA GLY A 61 0.41 -6.56 1.36
C GLY A 61 1.66 -5.82 0.91
N LEU A 62 2.65 -5.69 1.79
CA LEU A 62 3.94 -5.07 1.50
C LEU A 62 5.07 -5.98 1.97
N ARG A 63 6.03 -6.24 1.09
CA ARG A 63 7.22 -7.05 1.41
C ARG A 63 8.46 -6.33 0.94
N GLY A 64 9.50 -6.34 1.77
CA GLY A 64 10.74 -5.65 1.47
C GLY A 64 11.87 -6.02 2.41
N TYR A 65 12.99 -5.33 2.27
CA TYR A 65 14.12 -5.39 3.19
C TYR A 65 13.96 -4.38 4.31
N LEU A 66 14.43 -4.72 5.51
CA LEU A 66 14.46 -3.81 6.65
C LEU A 66 15.63 -2.83 6.50
N THR A 67 15.35 -1.64 6.01
CA THR A 67 16.36 -0.57 5.85
C THR A 67 16.19 0.51 6.90
N LEU A 68 17.33 0.99 7.43
CA LEU A 68 17.41 1.95 8.54
C LEU A 68 17.83 3.35 8.08
N THR A 69 17.88 3.59 6.77
CA THR A 69 18.21 4.90 6.19
C THR A 69 17.27 5.96 6.80
N ALA A 70 17.84 7.07 7.25
CA ALA A 70 17.04 8.15 7.81
C ALA A 70 16.03 8.63 6.76
N ASP A 71 14.78 8.84 7.19
CA ASP A 71 13.65 9.30 6.37
C ASP A 71 13.17 8.41 5.22
N THR A 72 14.00 7.53 4.65
CA THR A 72 13.64 6.71 3.48
C THR A 72 13.71 5.21 3.74
N GLY A 73 14.29 4.80 4.87
CA GLY A 73 14.36 3.40 5.26
C GLY A 73 12.97 2.85 5.57
N THR A 74 12.64 1.69 5.01
CA THR A 74 11.34 1.03 5.20
C THR A 74 11.04 0.79 6.67
N HIS A 75 12.04 0.38 7.46
CA HIS A 75 11.89 0.15 8.89
C HIS A 75 11.74 1.46 9.65
N THR A 76 12.56 2.46 9.31
CA THR A 76 12.50 3.78 9.94
C THR A 76 11.11 4.41 9.78
N VAL A 77 10.51 4.30 8.58
CA VAL A 77 9.19 4.89 8.29
C VAL A 77 8.05 4.03 8.86
N LEU A 78 8.04 2.72 8.61
CA LEU A 78 6.90 1.86 8.95
C LEU A 78 6.82 1.51 10.44
N ARG A 79 7.96 1.34 11.12
CA ARG A 79 7.99 1.01 12.55
C ARG A 79 7.29 2.10 13.37
N ASP A 80 7.65 3.35 13.13
CA ASP A 80 7.15 4.47 13.94
C ASP A 80 5.66 4.70 13.71
N VAL A 81 5.20 4.56 12.47
CA VAL A 81 3.76 4.65 12.14
C VAL A 81 2.99 3.51 12.79
N TYR A 82 3.52 2.28 12.73
CA TYR A 82 2.93 1.11 13.36
C TYR A 82 2.82 1.26 14.88
N GLN A 83 3.91 1.63 15.56
CA GLN A 83 3.94 1.77 17.02
C GLN A 83 3.03 2.89 17.53
N GLN A 84 2.88 3.97 16.77
CA GLN A 84 2.00 5.09 17.12
C GLN A 84 0.54 4.86 16.71
N GLY A 85 0.23 3.77 16.00
CA GLY A 85 -1.11 3.49 15.48
C GLY A 85 -1.62 4.58 14.53
N LYS A 86 -0.72 5.28 13.83
CA LYS A 86 -1.10 6.38 12.93
C LYS A 86 -1.56 5.83 11.59
N LYS A 87 -2.45 6.57 10.94
CA LYS A 87 -2.79 6.32 9.54
C LYS A 87 -1.60 6.65 8.64
N VAL A 88 -1.46 5.88 7.58
CA VAL A 88 -0.45 6.02 6.53
C VAL A 88 -1.16 6.24 5.21
N THR A 89 -0.86 7.35 4.54
CA THR A 89 -1.07 7.49 3.10
C THR A 89 -0.03 6.63 2.39
N LEU A 90 -0.49 5.64 1.63
CA LEU A 90 0.32 4.78 0.78
C LEU A 90 0.12 5.20 -0.67
N GLU A 91 1.22 5.41 -1.38
CA GLU A 91 1.24 5.60 -2.83
C GLU A 91 2.09 4.50 -3.48
N VAL A 92 1.56 3.85 -4.51
CA VAL A 92 2.26 2.85 -5.29
C VAL A 92 2.19 3.24 -6.75
N GLN A 93 3.34 3.59 -7.31
CA GLN A 93 3.50 3.99 -8.70
C GLN A 93 4.05 2.79 -9.47
N VAL A 94 3.45 2.50 -10.63
CA VAL A 94 3.78 1.32 -11.44
C VAL A 94 4.19 1.80 -12.82
N GLY A 95 5.48 1.67 -13.13
CA GLY A 95 6.04 2.02 -14.42
C GLY A 95 5.88 0.89 -15.43
N ASN A 96 5.86 1.24 -16.71
CA ASN A 96 5.82 0.28 -17.81
C ASN A 96 7.24 -0.08 -18.27
N ASN A 97 7.80 -1.18 -17.75
CA ASN A 97 9.15 -1.66 -18.06
C ASN A 97 10.29 -0.63 -17.81
N ALA A 98 10.02 0.44 -17.06
CA ALA A 98 10.97 1.45 -16.62
C ALA A 98 10.53 2.00 -15.25
N ALA A 99 11.34 2.88 -14.64
CA ALA A 99 10.90 3.62 -13.47
C ALA A 99 9.65 4.45 -13.80
N PRO A 100 8.68 4.59 -12.88
CA PRO A 100 7.43 5.32 -13.13
C PRO A 100 7.68 6.78 -13.55
N VAL A 101 7.03 7.22 -14.62
CA VAL A 101 7.05 8.60 -15.14
C VAL A 101 5.64 9.19 -15.18
N VAL A 102 5.54 10.49 -15.47
CA VAL A 102 4.25 11.19 -15.62
C VAL A 102 3.38 10.47 -16.66
N GLY A 103 2.16 10.15 -16.27
CA GLY A 103 1.22 9.37 -17.09
C GLY A 103 1.13 7.88 -16.72
N ASP A 104 2.08 7.36 -15.94
CA ASP A 104 2.02 5.96 -15.47
C ASP A 104 1.01 5.78 -14.33
N PRO A 105 0.43 4.58 -14.14
CA PRO A 105 -0.52 4.30 -13.07
C PRO A 105 0.03 4.55 -11.66
N LYS A 106 -0.81 5.15 -10.82
CA LYS A 106 -0.57 5.41 -9.40
C LYS A 106 -1.77 4.99 -8.57
N PHE A 107 -1.56 4.09 -7.62
CA PHE A 107 -2.52 3.73 -6.58
C PHE A 107 -2.29 4.59 -5.34
N THR A 108 -3.33 5.20 -4.77
CA THR A 108 -3.24 6.02 -3.55
C THR A 108 -4.36 5.69 -2.58
N GLY A 109 -4.05 5.50 -1.29
CA GLY A 109 -5.06 5.28 -0.25
C GLY A 109 -4.55 5.52 1.17
N GLU A 110 -5.46 5.54 2.15
CA GLU A 110 -5.14 5.68 3.57
C GLU A 110 -5.34 4.35 4.33
N PHE A 111 -4.32 3.92 5.08
CA PHE A 111 -4.29 2.62 5.73
C PHE A 111 -3.70 2.68 7.14
N TYR A 112 -4.07 1.74 8.00
CA TYR A 112 -3.33 1.41 9.21
C TYR A 112 -2.41 0.24 8.94
N VAL A 113 -1.19 0.28 9.46
CA VAL A 113 -0.32 -0.90 9.49
C VAL A 113 -0.88 -1.85 10.54
N ASP A 114 -1.45 -2.97 10.09
CA ASP A 114 -2.12 -3.95 10.94
C ASP A 114 -1.13 -4.98 11.50
N SER A 115 -0.18 -5.39 10.66
CA SER A 115 0.93 -6.25 11.07
C SER A 115 2.22 -5.81 10.39
N TYR A 116 3.32 -5.96 11.12
CA TYR A 116 4.66 -5.67 10.64
C TYR A 116 5.63 -6.66 11.27
N VAL A 117 6.02 -7.68 10.51
CA VAL A 117 6.77 -8.83 11.03
C VAL A 117 8.10 -8.97 10.29
N PRO A 118 9.24 -9.05 10.99
CA PRO A 118 10.52 -9.37 10.38
C PRO A 118 10.57 -10.86 9.98
N VAL A 119 11.15 -11.14 8.83
CA VAL A 119 11.46 -12.50 8.36
C VAL A 119 12.97 -12.66 8.41
N ILE A 120 13.43 -13.48 9.36
CA ILE A 120 14.85 -13.74 9.60
C ILE A 120 15.24 -14.98 8.80
N GLU A 121 16.22 -14.82 7.91
CA GLU A 121 16.84 -15.93 7.20
C GLU A 121 18.35 -15.86 7.41
N THR A 122 18.94 -16.95 7.89
CA THR A 122 20.37 -17.00 8.23
C THR A 122 21.23 -16.71 7.01
N GLY A 123 22.13 -15.74 7.11
CA GLY A 123 23.07 -15.37 6.05
C GLY A 123 22.50 -14.48 4.94
N LYS A 124 21.29 -13.92 5.11
CA LYS A 124 20.70 -12.96 4.16
C LYS A 124 20.31 -11.64 4.83
N ALA A 125 20.04 -10.62 4.01
CA ALA A 125 19.44 -9.37 4.48
C ALA A 125 18.05 -9.64 5.08
N ILE A 126 17.76 -9.02 6.21
CA ILE A 126 16.50 -9.25 6.93
C ILE A 126 15.35 -8.63 6.14
N GLN A 127 14.33 -9.43 5.86
CA GLN A 127 13.13 -8.98 5.17
C GLN A 127 12.01 -8.65 6.16
N PHE A 128 10.95 -8.01 5.68
CA PHE A 128 9.70 -7.81 6.41
C PHE A 128 8.50 -8.19 5.57
N VAL A 129 7.41 -8.50 6.27
CA VAL A 129 6.07 -8.60 5.73
C VAL A 129 5.17 -7.66 6.52
N ALA A 130 4.53 -6.74 5.82
CA ALA A 130 3.56 -5.80 6.36
C ALA A 130 2.17 -6.06 5.76
N ARG A 131 1.14 -5.95 6.59
CA ARG A 131 -0.26 -5.87 6.12
C ARG A 131 -0.84 -4.54 6.51
N LEU A 132 -1.50 -3.89 5.56
CA LEU A 132 -2.11 -2.59 5.73
C LEU A 132 -3.61 -2.73 5.50
N ARG A 133 -4.42 -2.35 6.48
CA ARG A 133 -5.88 -2.36 6.39
C ARG A 133 -6.41 -0.95 6.18
N PRO A 134 -7.56 -0.75 5.50
CA PRO A 134 -8.07 0.59 5.26
C PRO A 134 -8.28 1.37 6.56
N ALA A 135 -7.85 2.63 6.57
CA ALA A 135 -8.01 3.50 7.74
C ALA A 135 -9.33 4.28 7.74
N THR A 136 -9.93 4.45 6.56
CA THR A 136 -11.15 5.21 6.35
C THR A 136 -12.14 4.40 5.52
N GLY A 137 -13.37 4.89 5.35
CA GLY A 137 -14.35 4.35 4.40
C GLY A 137 -14.12 4.81 2.95
N THR A 138 -13.12 5.65 2.71
CA THR A 138 -12.82 6.19 1.38
C THR A 138 -12.01 5.18 0.59
N ALA A 139 -12.52 4.77 -0.56
CA ALA A 139 -11.83 3.84 -1.44
C ALA A 139 -10.50 4.42 -1.94
N PRO A 140 -9.44 3.60 -1.99
CA PRO A 140 -8.22 3.95 -2.71
C PRO A 140 -8.50 4.26 -4.18
N ILE A 141 -7.75 5.20 -4.73
CA ILE A 141 -7.93 5.67 -6.11
C ILE A 141 -6.77 5.24 -7.00
N TRP A 142 -7.10 4.91 -8.24
CA TRP A 142 -6.13 4.77 -9.32
C TRP A 142 -6.13 6.06 -10.15
N THR A 143 -4.98 6.72 -10.20
CA THR A 143 -4.74 7.90 -11.04
C THR A 143 -3.47 7.68 -11.85
N THR A 144 -2.95 8.75 -12.46
CA THR A 144 -1.59 8.76 -12.99
C THR A 144 -0.62 9.42 -12.00
N VAL A 145 0.68 9.19 -12.17
CA VAL A 145 1.78 9.86 -11.44
C VAL A 145 1.59 11.37 -11.50
#